data_AF-K5YV02-F1
#
_entry.id   AF-K5YV02-F1
#
_cell.length_a   1.000
_cell.length_b   1.000
_cell.length_c   1.000
_cell.angle_alpha   90.00
_cell.angle_beta   90.00
_cell.angle_gamma   90.00
#
_symmetry.space_group_name_H-M   'P 1'
#
loop_
_entity.id
_entity.type
_entity.pdbx_description
1 polymer ?
#
loop_
_entity_poly.entity_id
_entity_poly.type
_entity_poly.pdbx_seq_one_letter_code
_entity_poly.pdbx_strand_id
1 'polypeptide(L)'
;MAALTLSEIRQLVSKNNRSNILSDEFIICQIWKECGFRPRRNEEGSSATGMMQMTKAAIKDVNASLGQHAKHYTEQDMSDNALNIQCGTLYLDIRIKRAGNDIKAGVNGYGTGNGYVDNILACEACLKKATGGINCLVQIHP
;
A
#
# COMPACT_ATOMS: atom_id res chain seq x y z
N MET A 1 16.90 -3.77 -5.77
CA MET A 1 16.16 -5.04 -5.65
C MET A 1 15.43 -5.30 -6.96
N ALA A 2 15.24 -6.57 -7.35
CA ALA A 2 14.48 -6.92 -8.55
C ALA A 2 12.97 -6.66 -8.34
N ALA A 3 12.23 -6.47 -9.43
CA ALA A 3 10.78 -6.40 -9.38
C ALA A 3 10.20 -7.78 -9.11
N LEU A 4 9.18 -7.85 -8.25
CA LEU A 4 8.38 -9.06 -8.08
C LEU A 4 7.32 -9.15 -9.17
N THR A 5 6.93 -10.37 -9.50
CA THR A 5 5.84 -10.66 -10.43
C THR A 5 4.48 -10.42 -9.77
N LEU A 6 3.43 -10.25 -10.59
CA LEU A 6 2.05 -10.14 -10.09
C LEU A 6 1.62 -11.37 -9.27
N SER A 7 2.11 -12.57 -9.62
CA SER A 7 1.79 -13.79 -8.87
C SER A 7 2.38 -13.76 -7.45
N GLU A 8 3.65 -13.37 -7.33
CA GLU A 8 4.32 -13.23 -6.02
C GLU A 8 3.65 -12.15 -5.17
N ILE A 9 3.28 -11.02 -5.79
CA ILE A 9 2.59 -9.94 -5.09
C ILE A 9 1.20 -10.37 -4.62
N ARG A 10 0.42 -11.10 -5.43
CA ARG A 10 -0.88 -11.65 -5.00
C ARG A 10 -0.73 -12.53 -3.76
N GLN A 11 0.30 -13.39 -3.72
CA GLN A 11 0.56 -14.25 -2.56
C GLN A 11 1.03 -13.47 -1.33
N LEU A 12 1.86 -12.44 -1.52
CA LEU A 12 2.30 -11.58 -0.43
C LEU A 12 1.14 -10.80 0.17
N VAL A 13 0.31 -10.18 -0.68
CA VAL A 13 -0.84 -9.38 -0.24
C VAL A 13 -1.87 -10.24 0.47
N SER A 14 -2.27 -11.38 -0.08
CA SER A 14 -3.31 -12.22 0.55
C SER A 14 -2.94 -12.73 1.94
N LYS A 15 -1.63 -12.88 2.22
CA LYS A 15 -1.12 -13.29 3.53
C LYS A 15 -0.94 -12.12 4.52
N ASN A 16 -0.80 -10.91 4.01
CA ASN A 16 -0.31 -9.76 4.78
C ASN A 16 -1.20 -8.52 4.74
N ASN A 17 -2.28 -8.53 3.97
CA ASN A 17 -3.28 -7.48 4.02
C ASN A 17 -3.95 -7.48 5.40
N ARG A 18 -3.80 -6.39 6.14
CA ARG A 18 -4.43 -6.16 7.45
C ARG A 18 -5.53 -5.12 7.40
N SER A 19 -5.84 -4.60 6.22
CA SER A 19 -6.96 -3.68 6.03
C SER A 19 -8.27 -4.43 6.24
N ASN A 20 -9.20 -3.83 6.97
CA ASN A 20 -10.58 -4.31 7.08
C ASN A 20 -11.52 -3.60 6.09
N ILE A 21 -10.98 -2.70 5.26
CA ILE A 21 -11.74 -1.82 4.38
C ILE A 21 -11.42 -2.10 2.90
N LEU A 22 -10.14 -2.35 2.59
CA LEU A 22 -9.62 -2.44 1.23
C LEU A 22 -9.33 -3.89 0.84
N SER A 23 -9.69 -4.26 -0.39
CA SER A 23 -9.45 -5.61 -0.90
C SER A 23 -7.98 -5.83 -1.27
N ASP A 24 -7.61 -7.10 -1.44
CA ASP A 24 -6.27 -7.46 -1.90
C ASP A 24 -5.93 -6.80 -3.25
N GLU A 25 -6.87 -6.76 -4.20
CA GLU A 25 -6.67 -6.10 -5.50
C GLU A 25 -6.38 -4.61 -5.35
N PHE A 26 -7.04 -3.92 -4.43
CA PHE A 26 -6.73 -2.52 -4.14
C PHE A 26 -5.30 -2.37 -3.66
N ILE A 27 -4.88 -3.21 -2.69
CA ILE A 27 -3.51 -3.17 -2.15
C ILE A 27 -2.47 -3.52 -3.22
N ILE A 28 -2.76 -4.44 -4.13
CA ILE A 28 -1.89 -4.75 -5.27
C ILE A 28 -1.71 -3.50 -6.17
N CYS A 29 -2.80 -2.83 -6.53
CA CYS A 29 -2.77 -1.60 -7.33
C CYS A 29 -2.01 -0.47 -6.59
N GLN A 30 -2.21 -0.33 -5.28
CA GLN A 30 -1.49 0.61 -4.43
C GLN A 30 0.02 0.35 -4.44
N ILE A 31 0.48 -0.89 -4.23
CA ILE A 31 1.91 -1.24 -4.27
C ILE A 31 2.50 -0.93 -5.65
N TRP A 32 1.76 -1.25 -6.72
CA TRP A 32 2.21 -0.92 -8.06
C TRP A 32 2.34 0.59 -8.26
N LYS A 33 1.38 1.38 -7.77
CA LYS A 33 1.41 2.85 -7.82
C LYS A 33 2.59 3.44 -7.04
N GLU A 34 2.97 2.81 -5.94
CA GLU A 34 4.07 3.28 -5.08
C GLU A 34 5.46 2.93 -5.63
N CYS A 35 5.66 1.71 -6.11
CA CYS A 35 7.01 1.25 -6.47
C CYS A 35 7.11 0.34 -7.68
N GLY A 36 6.00 0.06 -8.39
CA GLY A 36 6.01 -0.85 -9.55
C GLY A 36 6.52 -2.25 -9.19
N PHE A 37 6.17 -2.74 -8.00
CA PHE A 37 6.63 -4.01 -7.41
C PHE A 37 8.14 -4.11 -7.16
N ARG A 38 8.86 -2.98 -7.12
CA ARG A 38 10.29 -2.92 -6.80
C ARG A 38 10.47 -2.34 -5.39
N PRO A 39 10.57 -3.17 -4.34
CA PRO A 39 10.79 -2.67 -2.99
C PRO A 39 12.11 -1.89 -2.98
N ARG A 40 12.02 -0.61 -2.65
CA ARG A 40 13.17 0.29 -2.62
C ARG A 40 13.03 1.28 -1.49
N ARG A 41 14.18 1.82 -1.07
CA ARG A 41 14.21 3.10 -0.38
C ARG A 41 14.05 4.19 -1.43
N ASN A 42 13.18 5.15 -1.19
CA ASN A 42 13.03 6.28 -2.10
C ASN A 42 14.26 7.22 -2.03
N GLU A 43 14.36 8.15 -2.98
CA GLU A 43 15.51 9.04 -3.21
C GLU A 43 15.93 9.89 -1.99
N GLU A 44 17.10 10.54 -2.08
CA GLU A 44 17.62 11.43 -1.05
C GLU A 44 16.58 12.49 -0.62
N GLY A 45 16.26 12.52 0.68
CA GLY A 45 15.28 13.43 1.27
C GLY A 45 13.96 12.77 1.69
N SER A 46 13.67 11.54 1.24
CA SER A 46 12.49 10.79 1.67
C SER A 46 12.83 9.64 2.62
N SER A 47 11.91 9.35 3.56
CA SER A 47 11.99 8.16 4.41
C SER A 47 11.18 6.97 3.89
N ALA A 48 10.47 7.16 2.77
CA ALA A 48 9.62 6.14 2.18
C ALA A 48 10.43 4.88 1.82
N THR A 49 9.98 3.72 2.32
CA THR A 49 10.70 2.44 2.18
C THR A 49 9.74 1.30 1.86
N GLY A 50 10.20 0.35 1.03
CA GLY A 50 9.56 -0.94 0.80
C GLY A 50 8.39 -0.91 -0.20
N MET A 51 7.53 -1.92 -0.14
CA MET A 51 6.44 -2.16 -1.10
C MET A 51 5.40 -1.05 -1.15
N MET A 52 5.02 -0.55 0.02
CA MET A 52 4.02 0.50 0.19
C MET A 52 4.66 1.85 0.54
N GLN A 53 5.98 2.00 0.38
CA GLN A 53 6.69 3.28 0.54
C GLN A 53 6.44 3.96 1.91
N MET A 54 6.47 3.17 2.98
CA MET A 54 6.17 3.62 4.33
C MET A 54 7.20 4.65 4.83
N THR A 55 6.70 5.76 5.36
CA THR A 55 7.51 6.85 5.95
C THR A 55 7.60 6.71 7.47
N LYS A 56 8.57 7.40 8.10
CA LYS A 56 8.69 7.47 9.57
C LYS A 56 7.40 7.96 10.24
N ALA A 57 6.75 8.95 9.64
CA ALA A 57 5.50 9.51 10.15
C ALA A 57 4.36 8.48 10.07
N ALA A 58 4.25 7.75 8.96
CA ALA A 58 3.26 6.69 8.81
C ALA A 58 3.45 5.55 9.82
N ILE A 59 4.70 5.13 10.05
CA ILE A 59 5.05 4.12 11.08
C ILE A 59 4.62 4.61 12.47
N LYS A 60 4.89 5.88 12.79
CA LYS A 60 4.48 6.47 14.08
C LYS A 60 2.96 6.46 14.25
N ASP A 61 2.22 6.81 13.21
CA ASP A 61 0.76 6.79 13.23
C ASP A 61 0.20 5.38 13.45
N VAL A 62 0.77 4.38 12.76
CA VAL A 62 0.39 2.98 12.95
C VAL A 62 0.67 2.56 14.39
N ASN A 63 1.90 2.75 14.88
CA ASN A 63 2.27 2.36 16.24
C ASN A 63 1.43 3.06 17.32
N ALA A 64 1.04 4.33 17.11
CA ALA A 64 0.16 5.05 18.03
C ALA A 64 -1.28 4.50 18.06
N SER A 65 -1.70 3.79 17.00
CA SER A 65 -3.01 3.13 16.93
C SER A 65 -2.99 1.69 17.44
N LEU A 66 -1.80 1.10 17.64
CA LEU A 66 -1.66 -0.25 18.15
C LEU A 66 -1.94 -0.28 19.66
N GLY A 67 -2.45 -1.41 20.15
CA GLY A 67 -2.67 -1.61 21.59
C GLY A 67 -1.35 -1.66 22.36
N GLN A 68 -1.41 -1.37 23.67
CA GLN A 68 -0.26 -1.25 24.57
C GLN A 68 0.72 -2.44 24.57
N HIS A 69 0.25 -3.64 24.22
CA HIS A 69 1.04 -4.87 24.19
C HIS A 69 1.42 -5.35 22.79
N ALA A 70 1.02 -4.63 21.75
CA ALA A 70 1.35 -4.99 20.39
C ALA A 70 2.83 -4.68 20.08
N LYS A 71 3.47 -5.56 19.30
CA LYS A 71 4.80 -5.27 18.77
C LYS A 71 4.70 -4.08 17.80
N HIS A 72 5.49 -3.05 18.06
CA HIS A 72 5.60 -1.89 17.19
C HIS A 72 6.46 -2.20 15.96
N TYR A 73 6.13 -1.56 14.83
CA TYR A 73 6.93 -1.56 13.62
C TYR A 73 8.11 -0.59 13.76
N THR A 74 9.25 -0.97 13.20
CA THR A 74 10.46 -0.15 13.11
C THR A 74 10.73 0.27 11.66
N GLU A 75 11.64 1.22 11.47
CA GLU A 75 12.08 1.60 10.12
C GLU A 75 12.78 0.44 9.41
N GLN A 76 13.54 -0.39 10.15
CA GLN A 76 14.20 -1.57 9.60
C GLN A 76 13.19 -2.59 9.07
N ASP A 77 12.07 -2.79 9.79
CA ASP A 77 11.00 -3.70 9.36
C ASP A 77 10.40 -3.31 8.01
N MET A 78 10.48 -2.05 7.59
CA MET A 78 9.93 -1.60 6.31
C MET A 78 10.72 -2.10 5.09
N SER A 79 11.89 -2.71 5.30
CA SER A 79 12.63 -3.42 4.25
C SER A 79 12.15 -4.86 4.06
N ASP A 80 11.39 -5.41 5.00
CA ASP A 80 10.71 -6.70 4.86
C ASP A 80 9.37 -6.51 4.16
N ASN A 81 9.14 -7.24 3.06
CA ASN A 81 7.93 -7.05 2.24
C ASN A 81 6.64 -7.36 3.02
N ALA A 82 6.65 -8.37 3.89
CA ALA A 82 5.45 -8.76 4.63
C ALA A 82 5.11 -7.70 5.70
N LEU A 83 6.09 -7.29 6.50
CA LEU A 83 5.89 -6.27 7.54
C LEU A 83 5.54 -4.90 6.94
N ASN A 84 6.13 -4.56 5.79
CA ASN A 84 5.82 -3.34 5.07
C ASN A 84 4.35 -3.31 4.59
N ILE A 85 3.86 -4.41 4.00
CA ILE A 85 2.47 -4.53 3.57
C ILE A 85 1.51 -4.47 4.77
N GLN A 86 1.81 -5.16 5.86
CA GLN A 86 0.98 -5.10 7.07
C GLN A 86 0.90 -3.69 7.63
N CYS A 87 2.02 -2.99 7.76
CA CYS A 87 2.07 -1.63 8.27
C CYS A 87 1.33 -0.65 7.34
N GLY A 88 1.55 -0.74 6.02
CA GLY A 88 0.90 0.14 5.05
C GLY A 88 -0.61 -0.05 4.94
N THR A 89 -1.10 -1.28 5.05
CA THR A 89 -2.54 -1.57 5.04
C THR A 89 -3.25 -1.06 6.29
N LEU A 90 -2.62 -1.17 7.46
CA LEU A 90 -3.12 -0.54 8.69
C LEU A 90 -3.13 0.99 8.57
N TYR A 91 -2.09 1.58 7.99
CA TYR A 91 -2.01 3.03 7.80
C TYR A 91 -3.10 3.56 6.86
N LEU A 92 -3.42 2.84 5.78
CA LEU A 92 -4.55 3.18 4.91
C LEU A 92 -5.87 3.20 5.69
N ASP A 93 -6.15 2.16 6.49
CA ASP A 93 -7.36 2.09 7.33
C ASP A 93 -7.45 3.28 8.29
N ILE A 94 -6.35 3.63 8.96
CA ILE A 94 -6.30 4.77 9.89
C ILE A 94 -6.74 6.05 9.19
N ARG A 95 -6.28 6.27 7.95
CA ARG A 95 -6.58 7.52 7.25
C ARG A 95 -7.97 7.55 6.65
N ILE A 96 -8.47 6.42 6.18
CA ILE A 96 -9.87 6.28 5.78
C ILE A 96 -10.78 6.58 6.98
N LYS A 97 -10.47 6.03 8.16
CA LYS A 97 -11.22 6.33 9.40
C LYS A 97 -11.13 7.80 9.80
N ARG A 98 -9.95 8.42 9.74
CA ARG A 98 -9.75 9.87 10.00
C ARG A 98 -10.51 10.74 9.00
N ALA A 99 -10.75 10.24 7.79
CA ALA A 99 -11.56 10.88 6.76
C ALA A 99 -13.06 10.55 6.85
N GLY A 100 -13.55 10.01 7.98
CA GLY A 100 -14.97 9.69 8.15
C GLY A 100 -15.45 8.48 7.35
N ASN A 101 -14.55 7.53 7.09
CA ASN A 101 -14.75 6.36 6.21
C ASN A 101 -14.88 6.68 4.71
N ASP A 102 -14.50 7.89 4.30
CA ASP A 102 -14.34 8.22 2.88
C ASP A 102 -13.01 7.64 2.35
N ILE A 103 -13.12 6.60 1.51
CA ILE A 103 -11.97 5.94 0.88
C ILE A 103 -11.17 6.92 0.03
N LYS A 104 -11.82 7.77 -0.76
CA LYS A 104 -11.13 8.69 -1.67
C LYS A 104 -10.33 9.72 -0.87
N ALA A 105 -10.98 10.36 0.09
CA ALA A 105 -10.31 11.36 0.94
C ALA A 105 -9.17 10.73 1.76
N GLY A 106 -9.38 9.53 2.33
CA GLY A 106 -8.38 8.83 3.13
C GLY A 106 -7.16 8.35 2.34
N VAL A 107 -7.36 7.86 1.11
CA VAL A 107 -6.27 7.35 0.25
C VAL A 107 -5.54 8.49 -0.45
N ASN A 108 -6.21 9.59 -0.82
CA ASN A 108 -5.55 10.74 -1.44
C ASN A 108 -4.50 11.40 -0.53
N GLY A 109 -4.52 11.14 0.78
CA GLY A 109 -3.42 11.51 1.67
C GLY A 109 -2.19 10.60 1.57
N TYR A 110 -2.21 9.49 0.79
CA TYR A 110 -1.18 8.43 0.75
C TYR A 110 -0.05 8.80 -0.17
N GLY A 111 -0.40 8.86 -1.44
CA GLY A 111 0.47 9.39 -2.46
C GLY A 111 0.05 10.81 -2.78
N THR A 112 0.61 11.27 -3.87
CA THR A 112 0.39 12.60 -4.42
C THR A 112 0.05 12.47 -5.90
N GLY A 113 -0.75 13.40 -6.44
CA GLY A 113 -1.08 13.46 -7.86
C GLY A 113 -2.58 13.51 -8.12
N ASN A 114 -2.95 14.14 -9.24
CA ASN A 114 -4.34 14.25 -9.63
C ASN A 114 -4.91 12.87 -10.02
N GLY A 115 -6.13 12.54 -9.55
CA GLY A 115 -6.77 11.24 -9.82
C GLY A 115 -6.07 10.04 -9.19
N TYR A 116 -5.24 10.24 -8.15
CA TYR A 116 -4.45 9.16 -7.53
C TYR A 116 -5.30 7.96 -7.12
N VAL A 117 -6.31 8.18 -6.26
CA VAL A 117 -7.20 7.10 -5.81
C VAL A 117 -8.12 6.58 -6.92
N ASP A 118 -8.56 7.45 -7.83
CA ASP A 118 -9.45 7.04 -8.92
C ASP A 118 -8.77 6.03 -9.85
N ASN A 119 -7.48 6.23 -10.13
CA ASN A 119 -6.67 5.27 -10.90
C ASN A 119 -6.57 3.92 -10.18
N ILE A 120 -6.35 3.94 -8.86
CA ILE A 120 -6.25 2.71 -8.06
C ILE A 120 -7.59 1.96 -8.03
N LEU A 121 -8.72 2.66 -7.85
CA LEU A 121 -10.05 2.07 -7.88
C LEU A 121 -10.38 1.48 -9.27
N ALA A 122 -10.00 2.15 -10.35
CA ALA A 122 -10.14 1.61 -11.70
C ALA A 122 -9.30 0.33 -11.92
N CYS A 123 -8.06 0.33 -11.41
CA CYS A 123 -7.20 -0.85 -11.43
C CYS A 123 -7.77 -2.02 -10.61
N GLU A 124 -8.29 -1.75 -9.41
CA GLU A 124 -8.94 -2.74 -8.55
C GLU A 124 -10.11 -3.40 -9.29
N ALA A 125 -11.00 -2.59 -9.87
CA ALA A 125 -12.13 -3.08 -10.65
C ALA A 125 -11.70 -3.91 -11.88
N CYS A 126 -10.56 -3.59 -12.49
CA CYS A 126 -9.98 -4.38 -13.57
C CYS A 126 -9.40 -5.72 -13.06
N LEU A 127 -8.64 -5.71 -11.96
CA LEU A 127 -8.01 -6.91 -11.39
C LEU A 127 -9.02 -7.92 -10.83
N LYS A 128 -10.19 -7.47 -10.39
CA LYS A 128 -11.29 -8.32 -9.93
C LYS A 128 -11.98 -9.11 -11.05
N LYS A 129 -11.74 -8.78 -12.31
CA LYS A 129 -12.27 -9.54 -13.46
C LYS A 129 -11.50 -10.84 -13.64
N ALA A 130 -12.16 -11.88 -14.17
CA ALA A 130 -11.51 -13.17 -14.46
C ALA A 130 -10.30 -13.04 -15.41
N THR A 131 -10.30 -12.01 -16.28
CA THR A 131 -9.21 -11.70 -17.22
C THR A 131 -8.23 -10.65 -16.67
N GLY A 132 -8.33 -10.28 -15.39
CA GLY A 132 -7.54 -9.22 -14.77
C GLY A 132 -6.09 -9.62 -14.56
N GLY A 133 -5.15 -8.90 -15.17
CA GLY A 133 -3.71 -9.19 -15.10
C GLY A 133 -2.86 -7.93 -15.08
N ILE A 134 -1.61 -8.06 -15.55
CA ILE A 134 -0.64 -6.95 -15.57
C ILE A 134 -1.12 -5.74 -16.40
N ASN A 135 -1.99 -5.98 -17.39
CA ASN A 135 -2.62 -4.94 -18.21
C ASN A 135 -3.46 -3.94 -17.40
N CYS A 136 -4.02 -4.37 -16.25
CA CYS A 136 -4.75 -3.47 -15.35
C CYS A 136 -3.81 -2.48 -14.63
N LEU A 137 -2.58 -2.92 -14.36
CA LEU A 137 -1.61 -2.17 -13.56
C LEU A 137 -0.87 -1.11 -14.39
N VAL A 138 -0.50 -1.44 -15.63
CA VAL A 138 0.19 -0.47 -16.51
C VAL A 138 -0.66 0.77 -16.83
N GLN A 139 -1.97 0.71 -16.66
CA GLN A 139 -2.88 1.84 -16.92
C GLN A 139 -2.83 2.94 -15.85
N ILE A 140 -2.29 2.67 -14.66
CA ILE A 140 -2.32 3.62 -13.54
C ILE A 140 -1.04 4.45 -13.39
N HIS A 141 -0.04 4.23 -14.25
CA HIS A 141 1.13 5.08 -14.41
C HIS A 141 1.09 5.69 -15.82
N PRO A 142 0.80 7.00 -15.96
CA PRO A 142 1.02 7.69 -17.22
C PRO A 142 2.51 7.79 -17.56
#